data_AF-A0AAV1DJY0-F1
#
_entry.id   AF-A0AAV1DJY0-F1
#
_cell.length_a   1.000
_cell.length_b   1.000
_cell.length_c   1.000
_cell.angle_alpha   90.00
_cell.angle_beta   90.00
_cell.angle_gamma   90.00
#
_symmetry.space_group_name_H-M   'P 1'
#
loop_
_entity.id
_entity.type
_entity.pdbx_description
1 polymer ?
#
loop_
_entity_poly.entity_id
_entity_poly.type
_entity_poly.pdbx_seq_one_letter_code
_entity_poly.pdbx_strand_id
1 'polypeptide(L)' 'MCIAEAAELAKRALCLGVYLVPESCQCMSVFFIGEGGIRAVACNHSIEEWQKQYFSKAGAVSRQ' A
#
# COMPACT_ATOMS: atom_id res chain seq x y z
N MET A 1 -9.30 -9.26 14.06
CA MET A 1 -8.65 -8.92 12.78
C MET A 1 -7.81 -10.10 12.33
N CYS A 2 -8.15 -10.72 11.21
CA CYS A 2 -7.34 -11.80 10.65
C CYS A 2 -6.12 -11.24 9.90
N ILE A 3 -5.15 -12.10 9.59
CA ILE A 3 -3.90 -11.73 8.89
C ILE A 3 -4.17 -11.03 7.55
N ALA A 4 -5.21 -11.48 6.82
CA ALA A 4 -5.60 -10.88 5.55
C ALA A 4 -6.16 -9.45 5.74
N GLU A 5 -7.01 -9.24 6.74
CA GLU A 5 -7.54 -7.92 7.09
C GLU A 5 -6.43 -6.95 7.53
N ALA A 6 -5.45 -7.44 8.30
CA ALA A 6 -4.31 -6.64 8.73
C ALA A 6 -3.44 -6.20 7.55
N ALA A 7 -3.18 -7.09 6.59
CA ALA A 7 -2.44 -6.74 5.39
C ALA A 7 -3.19 -5.74 4.50
N GLU A 8 -4.51 -5.90 4.35
CA GLU A 8 -5.33 -4.95 3.60
C GLU A 8 -5.37 -3.57 4.26
N LEU A 9 -5.46 -3.52 5.60
CA LEU A 9 -5.38 -2.27 6.35
C LEU A 9 -4.02 -1.59 6.17
N ALA A 10 -2.93 -2.34 6.30
CA ALA A 10 -1.57 -1.82 6.12
C ALA A 10 -1.36 -1.24 4.71
N LYS A 11 -1.82 -1.96 3.68
CA LYS A 11 -1.83 -1.47 2.30
C LYS A 11 -2.54 -0.12 2.20
N ARG A 12 -3.80 -0.04 2.65
CA ARG A 12 -4.60 1.19 2.56
C ARG A 12 -3.99 2.37 3.31
N ALA A 13 -3.44 2.13 4.50
CA ALA A 13 -2.77 3.17 5.29
C ALA A 13 -1.55 3.75 4.54
N LEU A 14 -0.74 2.88 3.94
CA LEU A 14 0.39 3.31 3.13
C LEU A 14 -0.05 4.04 1.85
N CYS A 15 -1.17 3.63 1.24
CA CYS A 15 -1.78 4.37 0.12
C CYS A 15 -2.04 5.84 0.46
N LEU A 16 -2.72 6.07 1.60
CA LEU A 16 -3.07 7.42 2.04
C LEU A 16 -1.83 8.25 2.38
N GLY A 17 -0.81 7.63 2.97
CA GLY A 17 0.45 8.31 3.29
C GLY A 17 1.24 8.72 2.05
N VAL A 18 1.35 7.83 1.06
CA VAL A 18 2.15 8.11 -0.15
C VAL A 18 1.39 8.94 -1.19
N TYR A 19 0.06 8.90 -1.20
CA TYR A 19 -0.74 9.75 -2.09
C TYR A 19 -0.39 11.24 -1.98
N LEU A 20 -0.06 11.71 -0.78
CA LEU A 20 0.29 13.11 -0.52
C LEU A 20 1.70 13.49 -1.00
N VAL A 21 2.59 12.51 -1.25
CA VAL A 21 3.97 12.75 -1.67
C VAL A 21 4.42 11.68 -2.69
N PRO A 22 3.91 11.73 -3.93
CA PRO A 22 4.12 10.68 -4.93
C PRO A 22 5.59 10.48 -5.33
N GLU A 23 6.44 11.50 -5.18
CA GLU A 23 7.87 11.40 -5.52
C GLU A 23 8.71 10.76 -4.42
N SER A 24 8.14 10.58 -3.22
CA SER A 24 8.90 10.07 -2.07
C SER A 24 9.11 8.57 -2.09
N CYS A 25 8.39 7.82 -2.95
CA CYS A 25 8.40 6.37 -2.86
C CYS A 25 8.06 5.69 -4.20
N GLN A 26 8.93 4.77 -4.62
CA GLN A 26 8.76 3.99 -5.86
C GLN A 26 8.01 2.67 -5.61
N CYS A 27 8.21 2.06 -4.45
CA CYS A 27 7.68 0.75 -4.13
C CYS A 27 7.28 0.63 -2.65
N MET A 28 6.23 -0.15 -2.41
CA MET A 28 5.70 -0.41 -1.08
C MET A 28 5.77 -1.91 -0.79
N SER A 29 6.36 -2.27 0.35
CA SER A 29 6.42 -3.65 0.81
C SER A 29 5.78 -3.80 2.19
N VAL A 30 4.98 -4.86 2.36
CA VAL A 30 4.39 -5.24 3.65
C VAL A 30 4.89 -6.63 4.01
N PHE A 31 5.36 -6.79 5.24
CA PHE A 31 5.93 -8.03 5.75
C PHE A 31 5.15 -8.52 6.96
N PHE A 32 5.03 -9.84 7.10
CA PHE A 32 4.61 -10.47 8.34
C PHE A 32 5.83 -10.84 9.15
N ILE A 33 5.91 -10.32 10.38
CA ILE A 33 7.01 -10.58 11.31
C ILE A 33 6.46 -11.44 12.44
N GLY A 34 7.17 -12.53 12.76
CA GLY A 34 6.91 -13.37 13.93
C GLY A 34 8.17 -13.51 14.80
N GLU A 35 8.13 -14.40 15.80
CA GLU A 35 9.22 -14.59 16.77
C GLU A 35 10.58 -15.05 16.20
N GLY A 36 10.68 -15.29 14.89
CA GLY A 36 11.94 -15.60 14.20
C GLY A 36 12.30 -14.62 13.08
N GLY A 37 11.66 -13.44 13.04
CA GLY A 37 11.83 -12.45 11.98
C GLY A 37 10.76 -12.54 10.89
N ILE A 38 11.13 -12.18 9.66
CA ILE A 38 10.20 -12.11 8.53
C ILE A 38 9.72 -13.51 8.18
N ARG A 39 8.41 -13.73 8.28
CA ARG A 39 7.74 -14.99 7.92
C ARG A 39 7.32 -15.01 6.46
N ALA A 40 6.84 -13.89 5.94
CA ALA A 40 6.36 -13.78 4.57
C ALA A 40 6.29 -12.31 4.10
N VAL A 41 6.33 -12.14 2.78
CA VAL A 41 5.99 -10.87 2.12
C VAL A 41 4.50 -10.88 1.82
N ALA A 42 3.76 -9.99 2.46
CA ALA A 42 2.32 -9.84 2.25
C ALA A 42 2.03 -9.12 0.92
N CYS A 43 2.90 -8.18 0.54
CA CYS A 43 2.89 -7.56 -0.78
C CYS A 43 4.19 -6.81 -1.09
N ASN A 44 4.49 -6.68 -2.37
CA ASN A 44 5.47 -5.76 -2.92
C ASN A 44 4.87 -5.18 -4.21
N HIS A 45 4.53 -3.90 -4.21
CA HIS A 45 3.89 -3.24 -5.36
C HIS A 45 4.62 -1.95 -5.74
N SER A 46 4.71 -1.72 -7.04
CA SER A 46 4.98 -0.38 -7.57
C SER A 46 3.86 0.55 -7.12
N ILE A 47 4.24 1.67 -6.53
CA ILE A 47 3.26 2.66 -6.05
C ILE A 47 2.54 3.30 -7.23
N GLU A 48 3.23 3.47 -8.36
CA GLU A 48 2.64 4.06 -9.57
C GLU A 48 1.50 3.18 -10.13
N GLU A 49 1.74 1.88 -10.28
CA GLU A 49 0.73 0.93 -10.77
C GLU A 49 -0.44 0.82 -9.80
N TRP A 50 -0.13 0.85 -8.51
CA TRP A 50 -1.09 0.69 -7.45
C TRP A 50 -1.98 1.93 -7.28
N GLN A 51 -1.40 3.13 -7.40
CA GLN A 51 -2.13 4.40 -7.49
C GLN A 51 -3.05 4.40 -8.71
N LYS A 52 -2.57 3.98 -9.88
CA LYS A 52 -3.42 3.83 -11.07
C LYS A 52 -4.61 2.93 -10.77
N GLN A 53 -4.44 1.78 -10.14
CA GLN A 53 -5.55 0.86 -9.85
C GLN A 53 -6.55 1.38 -8.81
N TYR A 54 -6.10 2.01 -7.74
CA TYR A 54 -6.99 2.50 -6.67
C TYR A 54 -7.65 3.84 -7.03
N PHE A 55 -6.92 4.78 -7.63
CA PHE A 55 -7.45 6.10 -7.98
C PHE A 55 -8.17 6.15 -9.33
N SER A 56 -7.87 5.26 -10.28
CA SER A 56 -8.72 5.14 -11.49
C SER A 56 -10.14 4.67 -11.16
N LYS A 57 -10.30 3.85 -10.12
CA LYS A 57 -11.61 3.43 -9.60
C LYS A 57 -12.28 4.49 -8.72
N ALA A 58 -11.49 5.34 -8.06
CA ALA A 58 -12.01 6.39 -7.21
C ALA A 58 -12.66 7.55 -7.99
N GLY A 59 -12.33 7.71 -9.28
CA GLY A 59 -12.83 8.80 -10.11
C GLY A 59 -12.26 10.14 -9.66
N ALA A 60 -11.56 10.83 -10.58
CA ALA A 60 -11.40 12.28 -10.59
C ALA A 60 -11.44 12.99 -9.22
N VAL A 61 -10.43 12.78 -8.36
CA VAL A 61 -10.11 13.82 -7.40
C VAL A 61 -9.32 14.85 -8.18
N SER A 62 -10.07 15.78 -8.77
CA SER A 62 -9.59 16.97 -9.44
C SER A 62 -8.51 17.60 -8.57
N ARG A 63 -7.29 17.67 -9.11
CA ARG A 63 -6.25 18.54 -8.54
C ARG A 63 -6.79 19.96 -8.59
N GLN A 64 -7.26 20.48 -7.46
CA GLN A 64 -7.39 21.92 -7.24
C GLN A 64 -6.01 22.50 -6.97
#